data_AF-A0A923HN67-F1
#
_entry.id   AF-A0A923HN67-F1
#
_cell.length_a   1.000
_cell.length_b   1.000
_cell.length_c   1.000
_cell.angle_alpha   90.00
_cell.angle_beta   90.00
_cell.angle_gamma   90.00
#
_symmetry.space_group_name_H-M   'P 1'
#
loop_
_entity.id
_entity.type
_entity.pdbx_description
1 polymer ?
#
loop_
_entity_poly.entity_id
_entity_poly.type
_entity_poly.pdbx_seq_one_letter_code
_entity_poly.pdbx_strand_id
1 'polypeptide(L)'
;MFLDYPKISATNSETEPDRLERLSRVYGYAAGLADLDHNTTCIEKLAKLHDHKGTLMVIWHTTPTSQEIGYFLRAWQSRMGDESSQVEHALMINESPQRAESSESE
;
A
#
# COMPACT_ATOMS: atom_id res chain seq x y z
N MET A 1 0.19 10.21 -18.56
CA MET A 1 -0.62 9.23 -17.80
C MET A 1 -0.55 9.67 -16.35
N PHE A 2 -1.67 10.07 -15.75
CA PHE A 2 -1.74 10.33 -14.32
C PHE A 2 -1.69 8.97 -13.64
N LEU A 3 -0.56 8.61 -13.03
CA LEU A 3 -0.51 7.46 -12.14
C LEU A 3 -1.29 7.89 -10.90
N ASP A 4 -2.38 7.20 -10.57
CA ASP A 4 -2.95 7.29 -9.23
C ASP A 4 -1.91 6.72 -8.28
N TYR A 5 -1.03 7.59 -7.79
CA TYR A 5 0.03 7.21 -6.87
C TYR A 5 -0.62 6.69 -5.59
N PRO A 6 -0.13 5.58 -5.02
CA PRO A 6 -0.69 5.06 -3.79
C PRO A 6 -0.56 6.10 -2.69
N LYS A 7 -1.59 6.21 -1.84
CA LYS A 7 -1.51 7.07 -0.66
C LYS A 7 -0.42 6.53 0.26
N ILE A 8 0.49 7.41 0.71
CA ILE A 8 1.51 7.06 1.71
C ILE A 8 1.19 7.76 3.02
N SER A 9 1.26 7.04 4.14
CA SER A 9 0.98 7.60 5.47
C SER A 9 1.65 6.79 6.57
N ALA A 10 1.89 7.36 7.73
CA ALA A 10 2.45 6.62 8.87
C ALA A 10 1.77 7.07 10.17
N THR A 11 1.72 6.17 11.15
CA THR A 11 1.35 6.56 12.53
C THR A 11 2.41 7.52 13.07
N ASN A 12 2.00 8.59 13.76
CA ASN A 12 2.89 9.61 14.35
C ASN A 12 3.81 10.31 13.35
N SER A 13 3.43 10.43 12.07
CA SER A 13 4.28 11.04 11.03
C SER A 13 4.66 12.50 11.29
N GLU A 14 3.91 13.23 12.12
CA GLU A 14 4.24 14.61 12.51
C GLU A 14 5.48 14.69 13.40
N THR A 15 5.72 13.66 14.23
CA THR A 15 6.86 13.59 15.16
C THR A 15 7.96 12.65 14.67
N GLU A 16 7.64 11.72 13.77
CA GLU A 16 8.55 10.71 13.19
C GLU A 16 8.50 10.77 11.65
N PRO A 17 8.98 11.86 11.03
CA PRO A 17 8.86 12.09 9.58
C PRO A 17 9.68 11.10 8.74
N ASP A 18 10.72 10.49 9.31
CA ASP A 18 11.56 9.46 8.69
C ASP A 18 10.74 8.21 8.29
N ARG A 19 9.59 7.96 8.95
CA ARG A 19 8.67 6.89 8.56
C ARG A 19 8.10 7.09 7.16
N LEU A 20 7.75 8.32 6.79
CA LEU A 20 7.23 8.63 5.44
C LEU A 20 8.33 8.48 4.38
N GLU A 21 9.55 8.91 4.71
CA GLU A 21 10.72 8.74 3.84
C GLU A 21 11.03 7.25 3.62
N ARG A 22 10.99 6.45 4.68
CA ARG A 22 11.12 4.98 4.60
C ARG A 22 10.07 4.37 3.67
N LEU A 23 8.80 4.71 3.83
CA LEU A 23 7.74 4.19 2.96
C LEU A 23 7.93 4.58 1.49
N SER A 24 8.44 5.79 1.22
CA SER A 24 8.76 6.23 -0.15
C SER A 24 9.88 5.40 -0.77
N ARG A 25 10.90 5.04 0.03
CA ARG A 25 12.00 4.15 -0.40
C ARG A 25 11.53 2.70 -0.60
N VAL A 26 10.70 2.19 0.30
CA VAL A 26 10.07 0.86 0.20
C VAL A 26 9.23 0.77 -1.07
N TYR A 27 8.42 1.79 -1.36
CA TYR A 27 7.65 1.89 -2.60
C TYR A 27 8.54 1.81 -3.83
N GLY A 28 9.58 2.65 -3.90
CA GLY A 28 10.52 2.67 -5.03
C GLY A 28 11.24 1.33 -5.21
N TYR A 29 11.67 0.69 -4.12
CA TYR A 29 12.33 -0.61 -4.16
C TYR A 29 11.37 -1.70 -4.67
N ALA A 30 10.14 -1.77 -4.15
CA ALA A 30 9.15 -2.74 -4.59
C ALA A 30 8.76 -2.53 -6.06
N ALA A 31 8.64 -1.28 -6.51
CA ALA A 31 8.43 -0.96 -7.92
C ALA A 31 9.60 -1.44 -8.79
N GLY A 32 10.85 -1.20 -8.38
CA GLY A 32 12.02 -1.69 -9.10
C GLY A 32 12.09 -3.22 -9.17
N LEU A 33 11.68 -3.93 -8.12
CA LEU A 33 11.56 -5.39 -8.15
C LEU A 33 10.47 -5.87 -9.12
N ALA A 34 9.32 -5.19 -9.16
CA ALA A 34 8.25 -5.52 -10.08
C ALA A 34 8.68 -5.28 -11.54
N ASP A 35 9.39 -4.18 -11.81
CA ASP A 35 9.94 -3.87 -13.13
C ASP A 35 10.97 -4.92 -13.59
N LEU A 36 11.85 -5.37 -12.68
CA LEU A 36 12.84 -6.41 -12.96
C LEU A 36 12.18 -7.74 -13.39
N ASP A 37 11.03 -8.06 -12.79
CA ASP A 37 10.24 -9.26 -13.09
C ASP A 37 9.24 -9.03 -14.24
N HIS A 38 9.25 -7.86 -14.89
CA HIS A 38 8.31 -7.43 -15.93
C HIS A 38 6.83 -7.40 -15.48
N ASN A 39 6.56 -7.28 -14.19
CA ASN A 39 5.21 -7.09 -13.66
C ASN A 39 4.85 -5.59 -13.56
N THR A 40 4.61 -4.97 -14.71
CA THR A 40 4.31 -3.54 -14.82
C THR A 40 2.97 -3.14 -14.19
N THR A 41 2.07 -4.09 -13.97
CA THR A 41 0.74 -3.83 -13.40
C THR A 41 0.71 -3.82 -11.87
N CYS A 42 1.75 -4.32 -11.20
CA CYS A 42 1.79 -4.45 -9.74
C CYS A 42 1.45 -3.12 -9.03
N ILE A 43 2.09 -2.04 -9.46
CA ILE A 43 1.97 -0.73 -8.82
C ILE A 43 0.59 -0.10 -9.04
N GLU A 44 -0.04 -0.35 -10.19
CA GLU A 44 -1.39 0.13 -10.50
C GLU A 44 -2.45 -0.47 -9.56
N LYS A 45 -2.15 -1.62 -8.95
CA LYS A 45 -3.05 -2.30 -8.00
C LYS A 45 -2.94 -1.73 -6.59
N LEU A 46 -1.97 -0.88 -6.28
CA LEU A 46 -1.75 -0.36 -4.93
C LEU A 46 -2.63 0.84 -4.64
N ALA A 47 -3.39 0.74 -3.56
CA ALA A 47 -4.20 1.84 -3.06
C ALA A 47 -3.45 2.70 -2.05
N LYS A 48 -2.75 2.05 -1.11
CA LYS A 48 -2.11 2.72 0.02
C LYS A 48 -0.97 1.91 0.61
N LEU A 49 0.09 2.61 1.02
CA LEU A 49 1.09 2.11 1.96
C LEU A 49 0.94 2.83 3.30
N HIS A 50 0.97 2.06 4.38
CA HIS A 50 0.90 2.60 5.71
C HIS A 50 1.89 1.93 6.66
N ASP A 51 2.68 2.73 7.37
CA ASP A 51 3.45 2.25 8.50
C ASP A 51 2.60 2.38 9.77
N HIS A 52 2.11 1.23 10.23
CA HIS A 52 1.33 1.12 11.46
C HIS A 52 2.24 0.67 12.61
N LYS A 53 2.95 1.63 13.21
CA LYS A 53 3.79 1.40 14.41
C LYS A 53 4.88 0.33 14.19
N GLY A 54 5.50 0.30 13.01
CA GLY A 54 6.54 -0.67 12.66
C GLY A 54 6.04 -1.88 11.86
N THR A 55 4.74 -1.96 11.58
CA THR A 55 4.20 -2.93 10.62
C THR A 55 3.89 -2.24 9.31
N LEU A 56 4.42 -2.74 8.20
CA LEU A 56 4.04 -2.28 6.86
C LEU A 56 2.68 -2.86 6.49
N MET A 57 1.68 -2.00 6.34
CA MET A 57 0.41 -2.34 5.73
C MET A 57 0.42 -1.96 4.25
N VAL A 58 0.21 -2.95 3.38
CA VAL A 58 0.08 -2.80 1.93
C VAL A 58 -1.38 -3.03 1.55
N ILE A 59 -2.05 -1.96 1.14
CA ILE A 59 -3.48 -1.98 0.84
C ILE A 59 -3.67 -1.90 -0.68
N TRP A 60 -4.45 -2.83 -1.21
CA TRP A 60 -4.59 -3.06 -2.65
C TRP A 60 -6.01 -2.77 -3.13
N HIS A 61 -6.15 -2.23 -4.33
CA HIS A 61 -7.43 -2.14 -5.03
C HIS A 61 -7.92 -3.51 -5.52
N THR A 62 -7.00 -4.42 -5.81
CA THR A 62 -7.28 -5.77 -6.32
C THR A 62 -6.38 -6.80 -5.66
N THR A 63 -6.82 -8.06 -5.61
CA THR A 63 -6.09 -9.11 -4.91
C THR A 63 -4.66 -9.25 -5.44
N PRO A 64 -3.63 -9.12 -4.58
CA PRO A 64 -2.26 -9.29 -5.01
C PRO A 64 -1.93 -10.77 -5.25
N THR A 65 -1.00 -11.04 -6.15
CA THR A 65 -0.41 -12.36 -6.32
C THR A 65 0.65 -12.62 -5.25
N SER A 66 1.07 -13.88 -5.08
CA SER A 66 2.17 -14.22 -4.16
C SER A 66 3.48 -13.52 -4.52
N GLN A 67 3.71 -13.27 -5.82
CA GLN A 67 4.90 -12.57 -6.29
C GLN A 67 4.88 -11.09 -5.86
N GLU A 68 3.73 -10.43 -6.01
CA GLU A 68 3.53 -9.03 -5.62
C GLU A 68 3.62 -8.83 -4.11
N ILE A 69 3.07 -9.77 -3.33
CA ILE A 69 3.29 -9.84 -1.88
C ILE A 69 4.78 -9.89 -1.56
N GLY A 70 5.52 -10.75 -2.28
CA GLY A 70 6.96 -10.92 -2.12
C GLY A 70 7.78 -9.64 -2.37
N TYR A 71 7.32 -8.73 -3.24
CA TYR A 71 8.02 -7.47 -3.48
C TYR A 71 8.05 -6.59 -2.24
N PHE A 72 6.91 -6.44 -1.58
CA PHE A 72 6.80 -5.62 -0.38
C PHE A 72 7.47 -6.26 0.83
N LEU A 73 7.39 -7.59 0.96
CA LEU A 73 8.14 -8.31 1.98
C LEU A 73 9.65 -8.09 1.84
N ARG A 74 10.20 -8.27 0.64
CA ARG A 74 11.64 -8.04 0.38
C ARG A 74 12.05 -6.58 0.59
N ALA A 75 11.21 -5.64 0.15
CA ALA A 75 11.47 -4.21 0.34
C ALA A 75 11.51 -3.84 1.83
N TRP A 76 10.57 -4.34 2.63
CA TRP A 76 10.50 -4.09 4.07
C TRP A 76 11.67 -4.71 4.85
N GLN A 77 12.04 -5.95 4.50
CA GLN A 77 13.19 -6.67 5.06
C GLN A 77 14.56 -6.08 4.66
N SER A 78 14.60 -5.18 3.67
CA SER A 78 15.84 -4.56 3.22
C SER A 78 16.21 -3.34 4.08
N ARG A 79 17.41 -2.79 3.84
CA ARG A 79 17.84 -1.48 4.40
C ARG A 79 16.95 -0.29 4.00
N MET A 80 16.05 -0.46 3.02
CA MET A 80 15.07 0.55 2.67
C MET A 80 13.87 0.55 3.60
N GLY A 81 13.57 -0.58 4.25
CA GLY A 81 12.47 -0.75 5.19
C GLY A 81 12.96 -0.71 6.64
N ASP A 82 12.48 -1.66 7.45
CA ASP A 82 12.82 -1.75 8.87
C ASP A 82 13.58 -3.04 9.23
N GLU A 83 13.96 -3.81 8.21
CA GLU A 83 14.70 -5.08 8.31
C GLU A 83 13.91 -6.22 8.97
N SER A 84 12.63 -6.03 9.27
CA SER A 84 11.71 -7.04 9.80
C SER A 84 10.87 -7.69 8.71
N SER A 85 10.17 -8.77 9.07
CA SER A 85 9.15 -9.41 8.23
C SER A 85 7.72 -8.96 8.54
N GLN A 86 7.53 -7.85 9.26
CA GLN A 86 6.21 -7.38 9.70
C GLN A 86 5.48 -6.67 8.57
N VAL A 87 4.89 -7.46 7.66
CA VAL A 87 4.12 -6.96 6.51
C VAL A 87 2.73 -7.58 6.50
N GLU A 88 1.72 -6.73 6.42
CA GLU A 88 0.31 -7.10 6.31
C GLU A 88 -0.27 -6.63 4.98
N HIS A 89 -1.09 -7.48 4.35
CA HIS A 89 -1.73 -7.19 3.08
C HIS A 89 -3.25 -7.17 3.26
N ALA A 90 -3.90 -6.12 2.76
CA ALA A 90 -5.35 -5.96 2.84
C ALA A 90 -5.95 -5.47 1.52
N LEU A 91 -7.21 -5.79 1.28
CA LEU A 91 -7.98 -5.22 0.17
C LEU A 91 -8.70 -3.95 0.62
N MET A 92 -8.73 -2.93 -0.24
CA MET A 92 -9.57 -1.76 -0.04
C MET A 92 -11.04 -2.19 -0.19
N ILE A 93 -11.78 -2.14 0.92
CA ILE A 93 -13.23 -2.36 0.90
C ILE A 93 -13.86 -1.02 0.49
N ASN A 94 -14.44 -0.96 -0.71
CA ASN A 94 -15.28 0.16 -1.09
C ASN A 94 -16.62 0.04 -0.36
N GLU A 95 -16.77 0.75 0.76
CA GLU A 95 -18.10 1.02 1.31
C GLU A 95 -18.84 1.93 0.32
N SER A 96 -19.70 1.33 -0.52
CA SER A 96 -20.67 2.12 -1.27
C SER A 96 -21.69 2.68 -0.27
N PRO A 97 -21.99 3.99 -0.26
CA PRO A 97 -23.05 4.50 0.59
C PRO A 97 -24.39 3.90 0.13
N GLN A 98 -25.02 3.07 0.97
CA GLN A 98 -26.43 2.71 0.79
C GLN A 98 -27.27 3.98 0.93
N ARG A 99 -27.61 4.60 -0.21
CA ARG A 99 -28.62 5.65 -0.26
C ARG A 99 -29.99 4.96 -0.20
N ALA A 100 -30.48 4.73 1.01
CA ALA A 100 -31.88 4.41 1.23
C ALA A 100 -32.70 5.69 1.05
N GLU A 101 -33.00 6.07 -0.20
CA GLU A 101 -34.12 6.96 -0.49
C GLU A 101 -35.39 6.13 -0.48
N SER A 102 -35.97 5.90 0.71
CA SER A 102 -37.39 5.61 0.82
C SER A 102 -38.14 6.93 0.66
N SER A 103 -38.50 7.21 -0.58
CA SER A 103 -39.61 8.09 -0.92
C SER A 103 -40.90 7.37 -0.52
N GLU A 104 -41.49 7.78 0.60
CA GLU A 104 -42.92 7.59 0.83
C GLU A 104 -43.58 8.97 0.87
N SER A 105 -44.02 9.37 -0.32
CA SER A 105 -45.11 10.31 -0.51
C SER A 105 -46.42 9.59 -0.21
N GLU A 106 -47.16 10.08 0.78
CA GLU A 106 -48.63 10.21 0.79
C GLU A 106 -49.05 11.26 1.84
#